data_AF-A0A7T7L027-F1
#
_entry.id   AF-A0A7T7L027-F1
#
_cell.length_a   1.000
_cell.length_b   1.000
_cell.length_c   1.000
_cell.angle_alpha   90.00
_cell.angle_beta   90.00
_cell.angle_gamma   90.00
#
_symmetry.space_group_name_H-M   'P 1'
#
loop_
_entity.id
_entity.type
_entity.pdbx_description
1 polymer ?
#
loop_
_entity_poly.entity_id
_entity_poly.type
_entity_poly.pdbx_seq_one_letter_code
_entity_poly.pdbx_strand_id
1 'polypeptide(L)' 'MSAEELALLRAELGSPPPESFGSLDDTQARTLTQALRRARERRASGLNEAVEDALTLVPALTREPLRRMLFR' A
#
# COMPACT_ATOMS: atom_id res chain seq x y z
N MET A 1 9.77 -21.84 -2.13
CA MET A 1 9.50 -20.76 -1.16
C MET A 1 9.79 -21.23 0.26
N SER A 2 10.74 -20.57 0.92
CA SER A 2 10.98 -20.70 2.36
C SER A 2 9.78 -20.20 3.18
N ALA A 3 9.61 -20.74 4.40
CA ALA A 3 8.51 -20.33 5.30
C ALA A 3 8.59 -18.84 5.69
N GLU A 4 9.80 -18.30 5.75
CA GLU A 4 10.06 -16.90 6.07
C GLU A 4 9.55 -15.95 4.96
N GLU A 5 9.85 -16.25 3.70
CA GLU A 5 9.38 -15.45 2.57
C GLU A 5 7.87 -15.53 2.37
N LEU A 6 7.29 -16.70 2.65
CA LEU A 6 5.85 -16.89 2.63
C LEU A 6 5.17 -16.02 3.71
N ALA A 7 5.77 -15.91 4.90
CA ALA A 7 5.28 -15.03 5.96
C ALA A 7 5.40 -13.55 5.58
N LEU A 8 6.50 -13.13 4.97
CA LEU A 8 6.67 -11.75 4.46
C LEU A 8 5.65 -11.41 3.38
N LEU A 9 5.42 -12.31 2.44
CA LEU A 9 4.46 -12.13 1.36
C LEU A 9 3.02 -12.04 1.88
N ARG A 10 2.66 -12.87 2.88
CA ARG A 10 1.38 -12.78 3.62
C ARG A 10 1.21 -11.43 4.29
N ALA A 11 2.25 -10.93 4.95
CA ALA A 11 2.21 -9.65 5.64
C ALA A 11 1.96 -8.47 4.67
N GLU A 12 2.58 -8.48 3.49
CA GLU A 12 2.37 -7.45 2.48
C GLU A 12 1.01 -7.56 1.76
N LEU A 13 0.49 -8.79 1.56
CA LEU A 13 -0.82 -9.02 0.91
C LEU A 13 -2.02 -8.73 1.84
N GLY A 14 -1.83 -8.79 3.15
CA GLY A 14 -2.91 -8.62 4.14
C GLY A 14 -4.02 -9.67 4.05
N SER A 15 -3.82 -10.72 3.26
CA SER A 15 -4.78 -11.78 2.95
C SER A 15 -4.03 -13.08 2.67
N PRO A 16 -4.66 -14.26 2.82
CA PRO A 16 -4.02 -15.51 2.50
C PRO A 16 -3.59 -15.54 1.02
N PRO A 17 -2.32 -15.86 0.71
CA PRO A 17 -1.84 -15.92 -0.66
C PRO A 17 -2.57 -17.05 -1.39
N PRO A 18 -2.95 -16.83 -2.66
CA PRO A 18 -3.62 -17.86 -3.43
C PRO A 18 -2.70 -19.07 -3.63
N GLU A 19 -3.29 -20.26 -3.81
CA GLU A 19 -2.55 -21.52 -3.92
C GLU A 19 -1.50 -21.51 -5.04
N SER A 20 -1.74 -20.72 -6.10
CA SER A 20 -0.80 -20.46 -7.19
C SER A 20 0.54 -19.85 -6.74
N PHE A 21 0.64 -19.33 -5.51
CA PHE A 21 1.87 -18.79 -4.96
C PHE A 21 2.75 -19.89 -4.35
N GLY A 22 2.20 -21.09 -4.15
CA GLY A 22 2.95 -22.26 -3.70
C GLY A 22 4.00 -22.75 -4.70
N SER A 23 3.86 -22.40 -5.98
CA SER A 23 4.85 -22.72 -7.03
C SER A 23 5.98 -21.70 -7.15
N LEU A 24 5.95 -20.61 -6.37
CA LEU A 24 6.99 -19.59 -6.44
C LEU A 24 8.28 -20.08 -5.79
N ASP A 25 9.39 -19.84 -6.48
CA ASP A 25 10.72 -19.96 -5.87
C ASP A 25 11.00 -18.78 -4.94
N ASP A 26 12.09 -18.88 -4.18
CA ASP A 26 12.42 -17.89 -3.16
C ASP A 26 12.78 -16.51 -3.75
N THR A 27 13.39 -16.53 -4.94
CA THR A 27 13.79 -15.31 -5.66
C THR A 27 12.57 -14.58 -6.22
N GLN A 28 11.60 -15.33 -6.74
CA GLN A 28 10.31 -14.84 -7.22
C GLN A 28 9.48 -14.27 -6.07
N ALA A 29 9.45 -14.96 -4.93
CA ALA A 29 8.75 -14.49 -3.73
C ALA A 29 9.32 -13.15 -3.23
N ARG A 30 10.65 -13.01 -3.18
CA ARG A 30 11.31 -11.73 -2.83
C ARG A 30 10.97 -10.62 -3.81
N THR A 31 11.05 -10.91 -5.11
CA THR A 31 10.76 -9.94 -6.17
C THR A 31 9.31 -9.45 -6.07
N LEU A 32 8.37 -10.37 -5.86
CA LEU A 32 6.96 -10.05 -5.69
C LEU A 32 6.71 -9.21 -4.43
N THR A 33 7.32 -9.59 -3.31
CA THR A 33 7.22 -8.85 -2.04
C THR A 33 7.72 -7.41 -2.20
N GLN A 34 8.86 -7.20 -2.88
CA GLN A 34 9.37 -5.86 -3.16
C GLN A 34 8.45 -5.06 -4.10
N ALA A 35 7.88 -5.70 -5.12
CA ALA A 35 6.94 -5.07 -6.03
C ALA A 35 5.66 -4.62 -5.31
N LEU A 36 5.13 -5.46 -4.43
CA LEU A 36 3.96 -5.15 -3.59
C LEU A 36 4.25 -3.97 -2.65
N ARG A 37 5.40 -3.97 -1.98
CA ARG A 37 5.82 -2.86 -1.12
C ARG A 37 5.89 -1.53 -1.90
N ARG A 38 6.55 -1.53 -3.06
CA ARG A 38 6.63 -0.34 -3.93
C ARG A 38 5.26 0.08 -4.46
N ALA A 39 4.37 -0.85 -4.76
CA ALA A 39 3.01 -0.54 -5.18
C ALA A 39 2.20 0.11 -4.05
N ARG A 40 2.38 -0.36 -2.81
CA ARG A 40 1.75 0.21 -1.62
C ARG A 40 2.28 1.61 -1.31
N GLU A 41 3.59 1.81 -1.37
CA GLU A 41 4.21 3.13 -1.23
C GLU A 41 3.69 4.12 -2.29
N ARG A 42 3.63 3.70 -3.56
CA ARG A 42 3.06 4.50 -4.64
C ARG A 42 1.58 4.79 -4.43
N ARG A 43 0.80 3.82 -3.95
CA ARG A 43 -0.62 4.01 -3.66
C ARG A 43 -0.84 4.97 -2.50
N ALA A 44 -0.02 4.89 -1.45
CA ALA A 44 -0.05 5.85 -0.35
C ALA A 44 0.30 7.26 -0.83
N SER A 45 1.32 7.39 -1.69
CA SER A 45 1.70 8.67 -2.31
C SER A 45 0.58 9.25 -3.18
N GLY A 46 0.01 8.44 -4.08
CA GLY A 46 -1.07 8.89 -4.96
C GLY A 46 -2.38 9.18 -4.22
N LEU A 47 -2.65 8.47 -3.11
CA LEU A 47 -3.79 8.80 -2.24
C LEU A 47 -3.56 10.13 -1.52
N ASN A 48 -2.35 10.38 -1.03
CA ASN A 48 -2.02 11.64 -0.37
C ASN A 48 -2.10 12.82 -1.35
N GLU A 49 -1.60 12.63 -2.58
CA GLU A 49 -1.67 13.60 -3.66
C GLU A 49 -3.13 13.89 -4.08
N ALA A 50 -3.96 12.84 -4.22
CA ALA A 50 -5.39 12.99 -4.50
C ALA A 50 -6.16 13.70 -3.36
N VAL A 51 -5.74 13.53 -2.10
CA VAL A 51 -6.33 14.25 -0.97
C VAL A 51 -5.90 15.72 -0.96
N GLU A 52 -4.63 16.02 -1.24
CA GLU A 52 -4.16 17.41 -1.38
C GLU A 52 -4.86 18.11 -2.55
N ASP A 53 -5.04 17.44 -3.68
CA ASP A 53 -5.79 17.96 -4.83
C ASP A 53 -7.26 18.22 -4.50
N ALA A 54 -7.92 17.32 -3.76
CA ALA A 54 -9.29 17.51 -3.30
C ALA A 54 -9.41 18.69 -2.32
N LEU A 55 -8.40 18.93 -1.48
CA LEU A 55 -8.35 20.10 -0.59
C LEU A 55 -8.18 21.42 -1.37
N THR A 56 -7.71 21.40 -2.62
CA THR A 56 -7.66 22.58 -3.52
C THR A 56 -9.03 23.03 -4.01
N LEU A 57 -10.00 22.13 -4.05
CA LEU A 57 -11.38 22.45 -4.40
C LEU A 57 -12.16 23.03 -3.21
N VAL A 58 -11.58 23.02 -2.00
CA VAL A 58 -12.19 23.51 -0.76
C VAL A 58 -11.78 24.98 -0.53
N PRO A 59 -12.73 25.89 -0.23
CA PRO A 59 -12.42 27.28 0.08
C PRO A 59 -11.37 27.39 1.21
N ALA A 60 -10.39 28.29 1.04
CA ALA A 60 -9.22 28.41 1.91
C ALA A 60 -9.54 28.50 3.41
N LEU A 61 -10.67 29.11 3.77
CA LEU A 61 -11.15 29.26 5.15
C LEU A 61 -11.57 27.93 5.83
N THR A 62 -11.78 26.87 5.06
CA THR A 62 -12.27 25.55 5.55
C THR A 62 -11.24 24.42 5.42
N ARG A 63 -10.03 24.70 4.91
CA ARG A 63 -8.97 23.70 4.72
C ARG A 63 -8.40 23.13 6.03
N GLU A 64 -8.07 23.99 7.00
CA GLU A 64 -7.49 23.58 8.29
C GLU A 64 -8.40 22.64 9.11
N PRO A 65 -9.70 22.92 9.25
CA PRO A 65 -10.64 22.02 9.93
C PRO A 65 -10.78 20.66 9.23
N LEU A 66 -10.84 20.64 7.89
CA LEU A 66 -11.05 19.42 7.12
C LEU A 66 -9.82 18.50 7.16
N ARG A 67 -8.62 19.08 7.07
CA ARG A 67 -7.35 18.36 7.21
C ARG A 67 -7.24 17.69 8.59
N ARG A 68 -7.65 18.36 9.66
CA ARG A 68 -7.71 17.75 11.01
C ARG A 68 -8.69 16.58 11.11
N MET A 69 -9.74 16.57 10.30
CA MET A 69 -10.79 15.55 10.37
C MET A 69 -10.47 14.30 9.52
N LEU A 70 -9.77 14.47 8.39
CA LEU A 70 -9.39 13.38 7.48
C LEU A 70 -8.09 12.65 7.88
N PHE A 71 -7.18 13.32 8.58
CA PHE A 71 -5.85 12.81 8.90
C PHE A 71 -5.64 12.49 10.39
N ARG A 72 -6.71 12.08 11.11
CA ARG A 72 -6.63 11.61 12.50
C ARG A 72 -6.55 10.08 12.57
#